data_AF-A0A5K0Y4A1-F1
#
_entry.id   AF-A0A5K0Y4A1-F1
#
_cell.length_a   1.000
_cell.length_b   1.000
_cell.length_c   1.000
_cell.angle_alpha   90.00
_cell.angle_beta   90.00
_cell.angle_gamma   90.00
#
_symmetry.space_group_name_H-M   'P 1'
#
loop_
_entity.id
_entity.type
_entity.pdbx_description
1 polymer ?
#
loop_
_entity_poly.entity_id
_entity_poly.type
_entity_poly.pdbx_seq_one_letter_code
_entity_poly.pdbx_strand_id
1 'polypeptide(L)'
;MVESQNLYGFLTGDIPAPQETLIEGLKEVQNPTYIAWKKTDRLLRGWITSTLSESVLGQIVGLETSADIWKSLLDAYLQGSQEREFHLMQKLTSLKKGSNSINEYVGKFKTLCDELSAIGRVV
;
A
#
# COMPACT_ATOMS: atom_id res chain seq x y z
N MET A 1 3.38 -13.74 16.32
CA MET A 1 4.09 -14.77 15.55
C MET A 1 4.37 -14.25 14.13
N VAL A 2 5.05 -13.10 14.00
CA VAL A 2 5.49 -12.49 12.71
C VAL A 2 6.89 -11.86 12.83
N GLU A 3 7.49 -11.86 14.04
CA GLU A 3 8.87 -11.40 14.25
C GLU A 3 9.93 -12.43 13.82
N SER A 4 9.54 -13.59 13.30
CA SER A 4 10.50 -14.61 12.87
C SER A 4 10.87 -14.45 11.39
N GLN A 5 11.96 -13.70 11.20
CA GLN A 5 13.03 -13.92 10.21
C GLN A 5 12.86 -13.32 8.80
N ASN A 6 13.54 -12.18 8.56
CA ASN A 6 14.08 -11.72 7.27
C ASN A 6 13.13 -11.53 6.07
N LEU A 7 11.81 -11.70 6.22
CA LEU A 7 10.85 -11.50 5.11
C LEU A 7 10.47 -10.02 4.91
N TYR A 8 10.55 -9.19 5.96
CA TYR A 8 10.27 -7.76 5.83
C TYR A 8 11.18 -7.07 4.81
N GLY A 9 12.44 -7.49 4.73
CA GLY A 9 13.40 -6.99 3.74
C GLY A 9 13.05 -7.32 2.29
N PHE A 10 12.23 -8.36 2.04
CA PHE A 10 11.69 -8.63 0.70
C PHE A 10 10.56 -7.67 0.33
N LEU A 11 9.82 -7.15 1.31
CA LEU A 11 8.71 -6.21 1.08
C LEU A 11 9.20 -4.77 0.94
N THR A 12 10.25 -4.39 1.67
CA THR A 12 10.88 -3.07 1.58
C THR A 12 11.88 -2.96 0.41
N GLY A 13 12.31 -4.09 -0.15
CA GLY A 13 13.34 -4.15 -1.19
C GLY A 13 14.77 -4.11 -0.65
N ASP A 14 14.96 -4.18 0.68
CA ASP A 14 16.29 -4.25 1.33
C ASP A 14 17.05 -5.55 0.97
N ILE A 15 16.35 -6.59 0.52
CA ILE A 15 16.92 -7.84 0.01
C ILE A 15 16.70 -7.89 -1.51
N PRO A 16 17.58 -7.28 -2.32
CA PRO A 16 17.42 -7.24 -3.77
C PRO A 16 17.61 -8.63 -4.39
N ALA A 17 17.02 -8.83 -5.57
CA ALA A 17 17.20 -10.06 -6.33
C ALA A 17 18.70 -10.27 -6.65
N PRO A 18 19.29 -11.42 -6.27
CA PRO A 18 20.64 -11.79 -6.68
C PRO A 18 20.75 -11.94 -8.20
N GLN A 19 21.96 -11.93 -8.75
CA GLN A 19 22.16 -12.23 -10.18
C GLN A 19 21.60 -13.61 -10.52
N GLU A 20 20.85 -13.71 -11.63
CA GLU A 20 20.21 -14.95 -12.06
C GLU A 20 21.21 -16.04 -12.46
N THR A 21 22.34 -15.64 -13.03
CA THR A 21 23.44 -16.51 -13.43
C THR A 21 24.76 -16.06 -12.79
N LEU A 22 25.66 -17.02 -12.59
CA LEU A 22 27.04 -16.84 -12.16
C LEU A 22 27.96 -17.36 -13.27
N ILE A 23 29.12 -16.74 -13.45
CA ILE A 23 30.13 -17.21 -14.40
C ILE A 23 31.10 -18.13 -13.65
N GLU A 24 31.05 -19.43 -13.93
CA GLU A 24 32.03 -20.41 -13.47
C GLU A 24 32.96 -20.77 -14.64
N GLY A 25 34.12 -20.11 -14.70
CA GLY A 25 35.07 -20.27 -15.81
C GLY A 25 34.54 -19.62 -17.10
N LEU A 26 34.25 -20.43 -18.13
CA LEU A 26 33.68 -19.98 -19.42
C LEU A 26 32.18 -20.29 -19.56
N LYS A 27 31.51 -20.78 -18.51
CA LYS A 27 30.10 -21.17 -18.55
C LYS A 27 29.27 -20.31 -17.62
N GLU A 28 28.09 -19.92 -18.09
CA GLU A 28 27.03 -19.37 -17.26
C GLU A 28 26.29 -20.50 -16.55
N VAL A 29 26.24 -20.44 -15.22
CA VAL A 29 25.57 -21.39 -14.34
C VAL A 29 24.47 -20.66 -13.58
N GLN A 30 23.34 -21.31 -13.35
CA GLN A 30 22.24 -20.70 -12.59
C GLN A 30 22.64 -20.45 -11.14
N ASN A 31 22.34 -19.26 -10.61
CA ASN A 31 22.67 -18.92 -9.23
C ASN A 31 21.70 -19.59 -8.24
N PRO A 32 22.14 -20.50 -7.37
CA PRO A 32 21.26 -21.15 -6.40
C PRO A 32 20.65 -20.14 -5.40
N THR A 33 21.35 -19.05 -5.11
CA THR A 33 20.85 -17.98 -4.24
C THR A 33 19.70 -17.21 -4.89
N TYR A 34 19.75 -16.99 -6.22
CA TYR A 34 18.62 -16.41 -6.95
C TYR A 34 17.40 -17.33 -6.94
N ILE A 35 17.59 -18.63 -7.11
CA ILE A 35 16.49 -19.61 -7.03
C ILE A 35 15.84 -19.59 -5.64
N ALA A 36 16.64 -19.56 -4.58
CA ALA A 36 16.14 -19.47 -3.21
C ALA A 36 15.37 -18.17 -2.97
N TRP A 37 15.94 -17.03 -3.39
CA TRP A 37 15.29 -15.72 -3.31
C TRP A 37 13.93 -15.72 -4.05
N LYS A 38 13.91 -16.24 -5.28
CA LYS A 38 12.71 -16.29 -6.14
C LYS A 38 11.60 -17.17 -5.55
N LYS A 39 11.95 -18.25 -4.86
CA LYS A 39 10.97 -19.08 -4.14
C LYS A 39 10.31 -18.30 -3.00
N THR A 40 11.12 -17.60 -2.21
CA THR A 40 10.62 -16.79 -1.09
C THR A 40 9.76 -15.63 -1.59
N ASP A 41 10.22 -14.90 -2.60
CA ASP A 41 9.45 -13.80 -3.21
C ASP A 41 8.10 -14.30 -3.75
N ARG A 42 8.08 -15.42 -4.48
CA ARG A 42 6.81 -16.01 -4.97
C ARG A 42 5.85 -16.41 -3.86
N LEU A 43 6.35 -16.94 -2.75
CA LEU A 43 5.52 -17.27 -1.58
C LEU A 43 4.90 -16.01 -0.97
N LEU A 44 5.70 -14.96 -0.79
CA LEU A 44 5.22 -13.68 -0.28
C LEU A 44 4.17 -13.06 -1.20
N ARG A 45 4.40 -13.09 -2.52
CA ARG A 45 3.42 -12.63 -3.50
C ARG A 45 2.11 -13.38 -3.37
N GLY A 46 2.14 -14.71 -3.29
CA GLY A 46 0.95 -15.54 -3.11
C GLY A 46 0.20 -15.24 -1.80
N TRP A 47 0.94 -14.99 -0.71
CA TRP A 47 0.34 -14.59 0.56
C TRP A 47 -0.33 -13.22 0.45
N ILE A 48 0.36 -12.21 -0.09
CA ILE A 48 -0.19 -10.88 -0.27
C ILE A 48 -1.44 -10.95 -1.14
N THR A 49 -1.37 -11.58 -2.33
CA THR A 49 -2.52 -11.66 -3.24
C THR A 49 -3.70 -12.42 -2.64
N SER A 50 -3.47 -13.42 -1.78
CA SER A 50 -4.56 -14.13 -1.09
C SER A 50 -5.34 -13.27 -0.09
N THR A 51 -4.76 -12.15 0.36
CA THR A 51 -5.41 -11.21 1.28
C THR A 51 -6.12 -10.05 0.60
N LEU A 52 -5.95 -9.88 -0.72
CA LEU A 52 -6.48 -8.75 -1.47
C LEU A 52 -7.86 -9.03 -2.07
N SER A 53 -8.69 -7.99 -2.17
CA SER A 53 -9.95 -8.06 -2.93
C SER A 53 -9.69 -8.00 -4.44
N GLU A 54 -10.64 -8.51 -5.24
CA GLU A 54 -10.55 -8.52 -6.71
C GLU A 54 -10.28 -7.13 -7.32
N SER A 55 -10.84 -6.08 -6.72
CA SER A 55 -10.62 -4.69 -7.13
C SER A 55 -9.16 -4.25 -7.04
N VAL A 56 -8.43 -4.75 -6.05
CA VAL A 56 -7.01 -4.41 -5.81
C VAL A 56 -6.09 -5.35 -6.59
N LEU A 57 -6.52 -6.60 -6.82
CA LEU A 57 -5.78 -7.54 -7.68
C LEU A 57 -5.54 -6.99 -9.08
N GLY A 58 -6.51 -6.24 -9.64
CA GLY A 58 -6.35 -5.58 -10.94
C GLY A 58 -5.24 -4.53 -10.99
N GLN A 59 -4.93 -3.88 -9.85
CA GLN A 59 -3.92 -2.82 -9.76
C GLN A 59 -2.49 -3.37 -9.66
N ILE A 60 -2.34 -4.64 -9.29
CA ILE A 60 -1.03 -5.28 -9.09
C ILE A 60 -0.65 -6.22 -10.25
N VAL A 61 -1.47 -6.26 -11.31
CA VAL A 61 -1.19 -7.03 -12.52
C VAL A 61 0.07 -6.50 -13.19
N GLY A 62 1.02 -7.40 -13.48
CA GLY A 62 2.30 -7.06 -14.10
C GLY A 62 3.42 -6.72 -13.13
N LEU A 63 3.15 -6.65 -11.82
CA LEU A 63 4.20 -6.48 -10.82
C LEU A 63 4.95 -7.79 -10.57
N GLU A 64 6.27 -7.73 -10.66
CA GLU A 64 7.13 -8.92 -10.73
C GLU A 64 7.62 -9.39 -9.36
N THR A 65 7.78 -8.46 -8.40
CA THR A 65 8.28 -8.76 -7.05
C THR A 65 7.25 -8.45 -5.97
N SER A 66 7.40 -9.10 -4.80
CA SER A 66 6.62 -8.79 -3.60
C SER A 66 6.83 -7.35 -3.11
N ALA A 67 8.04 -6.80 -3.27
CA ALA A 67 8.35 -5.40 -2.98
C ALA A 67 7.52 -4.44 -3.85
N ASP A 68 7.41 -4.71 -5.16
CA ASP A 68 6.65 -3.86 -6.07
C ASP A 68 5.17 -3.85 -5.72
N ILE A 69 4.61 -5.02 -5.41
CA ILE A 69 3.22 -5.17 -4.95
C ILE A 69 3.03 -4.40 -3.65
N TRP A 70 3.92 -4.59 -2.68
CA TRP A 70 3.85 -3.92 -1.38
C TRP A 70 3.91 -2.39 -1.50
N LYS A 71 4.80 -1.88 -2.36
CA LYS A 71 4.93 -0.45 -2.63
C LYS A 71 3.71 0.12 -3.34
N SER A 72 3.19 -0.56 -4.36
CA SER A 72 1.98 -0.16 -5.08
C SER A 72 0.77 -0.08 -4.14
N LEU A 73 0.63 -1.05 -3.24
CA LEU A 73 -0.39 -1.01 -2.19
C LEU A 73 -0.18 0.20 -1.28
N LEU A 74 1.03 0.40 -0.77
CA LEU A 74 1.34 1.54 0.11
C LEU A 74 0.98 2.87 -0.56
N ASP A 75 1.40 3.07 -1.82
CA ASP A 75 1.13 4.28 -2.59
C ASP A 75 -0.37 4.47 -2.82
N ALA A 76 -1.11 3.41 -3.19
CA ALA A 76 -2.56 3.47 -3.40
C ALA A 76 -3.33 3.81 -2.12
N TYR A 77 -2.94 3.22 -0.97
CA TYR A 77 -3.57 3.53 0.31
C TYR A 77 -3.20 4.93 0.83
N LEU A 78 -1.96 5.38 0.62
CA LEU A 78 -1.54 6.74 0.95
C LEU A 78 -2.27 7.77 0.09
N GLN A 79 -2.36 7.55 -1.22
CA GLN A 79 -3.11 8.41 -2.14
C GLN A 79 -4.59 8.46 -1.78
N GLY A 80 -5.22 7.30 -1.52
CA GLY A 80 -6.62 7.23 -1.09
C GLY A 80 -6.87 7.99 0.23
N SER A 81 -5.91 7.97 1.15
CA SER A 81 -5.96 8.77 2.37
C SER A 81 -5.90 10.28 2.08
N GLN A 82 -5.00 10.72 1.19
CA GLN A 82 -4.87 12.13 0.81
C GLN A 82 -6.09 12.66 0.04
N GLU A 83 -6.62 11.87 -0.90
CA GLU A 83 -7.84 12.24 -1.65
C GLU A 83 -9.05 12.36 -0.73
N ARG A 84 -9.18 11.43 0.24
CA ARG A 84 -10.24 11.48 1.25
C ARG A 84 -10.12 12.74 2.11
N GLU A 85 -8.91 13.07 2.57
CA GLU A 85 -8.64 14.30 3.32
C GLU A 85 -9.03 15.54 2.50
N PHE A 86 -8.56 15.64 1.26
CA PHE A 86 -8.83 16.78 0.38
C PHE A 86 -10.34 16.96 0.15
N HIS A 87 -11.06 15.87 -0.12
CA HIS A 87 -12.50 15.90 -0.33
C HIS A 87 -13.27 16.34 0.93
N LEU A 88 -12.86 15.90 2.12
CA LEU A 88 -13.44 16.37 3.39
C LEU A 88 -13.16 17.86 3.62
N MET A 89 -11.94 18.32 3.35
CA MET A 89 -11.59 19.74 3.45
C MET A 89 -12.38 20.61 2.46
N GLN A 90 -12.60 20.13 1.24
CA GLN A 90 -13.47 20.80 0.27
C GLN A 90 -14.93 20.88 0.75
N LYS A 91 -15.48 19.79 1.29
CA LYS A 91 -16.83 19.79 1.88
C LYS A 91 -16.94 20.79 3.03
N LEU A 92 -15.94 20.82 3.92
CA LEU A 92 -15.92 21.74 5.05
C LEU A 92 -15.84 23.20 4.58
N THR A 93 -14.98 23.50 3.62
CA THR A 93 -14.79 24.87 3.09
C THR A 93 -15.99 25.35 2.26
N SER A 94 -16.67 24.44 1.57
CA SER A 94 -17.88 24.73 0.80
C SER A 94 -19.16 24.73 1.66
N LEU A 95 -19.08 24.30 2.92
CA LEU A 95 -20.21 24.25 3.85
C LEU A 95 -20.69 25.68 4.19
N LYS A 96 -21.72 26.13 3.47
CA LYS A 96 -22.43 27.39 3.74
C LYS A 96 -23.74 27.07 4.47
N LYS A 97 -24.08 27.89 5.47
CA LYS A 97 -25.35 27.78 6.22
C LYS A 97 -26.56 27.69 5.27
N GLY A 98 -26.60 28.53 4.23
CA GLY A 98 -27.64 28.48 3.20
C GLY A 98 -29.04 28.55 3.81
N SER A 99 -29.93 27.65 3.37
CA SER A 99 -31.28 27.44 3.91
C SER A 99 -31.35 26.39 5.04
N ASN A 100 -30.22 25.81 5.47
CA ASN A 100 -30.23 24.83 6.56
C ASN A 100 -30.57 25.50 7.88
N SER A 101 -31.26 24.76 8.77
CA SER A 101 -31.39 25.19 10.16
C SER A 101 -30.01 25.26 10.82
N ILE A 102 -29.88 26.09 11.86
CA ILE A 102 -28.62 26.26 12.59
C ILE A 102 -28.14 24.91 13.16
N ASN A 103 -29.06 24.09 13.68
CA ASN A 103 -28.73 22.78 14.22
C ASN A 103 -28.23 21.80 13.15
N GLU A 104 -28.82 21.78 11.95
CA GLU A 104 -28.34 20.93 10.86
C GLU A 104 -26.98 21.38 10.34
N TYR A 105 -26.74 22.70 10.25
CA TYR A 105 -25.44 23.23 9.85
C TYR A 105 -24.34 22.88 10.85
N VAL A 106 -24.59 23.12 12.15
CA VAL A 106 -23.64 22.81 13.23
C VAL A 106 -23.41 21.30 13.34
N GLY A 107 -24.45 20.48 13.16
CA GLY A 107 -24.32 19.03 13.11
C GLY A 107 -23.42 18.56 11.96
N LYS A 108 -23.67 19.03 10.74
CA LYS A 108 -22.84 18.70 9.56
C LYS A 108 -21.39 19.14 9.72
N PHE A 109 -21.17 20.34 10.28
CA PHE A 109 -19.83 20.85 10.56
C PHE A 109 -19.09 19.97 11.57
N LYS A 110 -19.76 19.61 12.68
CA LYS A 110 -19.20 18.74 13.71
C LYS A 110 -18.83 17.37 13.15
N THR A 111 -19.71 16.74 12.37
CA THR A 111 -19.42 15.45 11.73
C THR A 111 -18.20 15.52 10.81
N LEU A 112 -18.06 16.59 10.01
CA LEU A 112 -16.89 16.77 9.14
C LEU A 112 -15.59 16.97 9.95
N CYS A 113 -15.63 17.69 11.06
CA CYS A 113 -14.49 17.83 11.96
C CYS A 113 -14.11 16.50 12.64
N ASP A 114 -15.10 15.72 13.07
CA ASP A 114 -14.89 14.41 13.69
C ASP A 114 -14.29 13.41 12.66
N GLU A 115 -14.76 13.44 11.40
CA GLU A 115 -14.21 12.63 10.31
C GLU A 115 -12.77 13.01 9.93
N LEU A 116 -12.43 14.31 9.93
CA LEU A 116 -11.05 14.77 9.74
C LEU A 116 -10.13 14.35 10.89
N SER A 117 -10.64 14.40 12.13
CA SER A 117 -9.91 13.98 13.32
C SER A 117 -9.62 12.48 13.31
N ALA A 118 -10.56 11.65 12.83
CA ALA A 118 -10.39 10.21 12.70
C ALA A 118 -9.30 9.80 11.69
N ILE A 119 -8.96 10.66 10.73
CA ILE A 119 -7.89 10.45 9.74
C ILE A 119 -6.51 10.88 10.30
N GLY A 120 -6.45 11.34 11.56
CA GLY A 120 -5.21 11.71 12.25
C GLY A 120 -4.86 13.19 12.16
N ARG A 121 -5.76 14.03 11.62
CA ARG A 121 -5.59 15.49 11.60
C ARG A 121 -6.24 16.09 12.83
N VAL A 122 -5.45 16.51 13.81
CA VAL A 122 -5.96 17.38 14.88
C VAL A 122 -6.31 18.72 14.22
N VAL A 123 -7.61 19.02 14.13
CA VAL A 123 -8.14 20.28 13.57
C VAL A 123 -7.80 21.44 14.49
#